data_AF-A0A9D9LAH2-F1
#
_entry.id   AF-A0A9D9LAH2-F1
#
_cell.length_a   1.000
_cell.length_b   1.000
_cell.length_c   1.000
_cell.angle_alpha   90.00
_cell.angle_beta   90.00
_cell.angle_gamma   90.00
#
_symmetry.space_group_name_H-M   'P 1'
#
loop_
_entity.id
_entity.type
_entity.pdbx_description
1 polymer ?
#
loop_
_entity_poly.entity_id
_entity_poly.type
_entity_poly.pdbx_seq_one_letter_code
_entity_poly.pdbx_strand_id
1 'polypeptide(L)'
;MASLTEKFAANFQETVRLAGTRLGTDVYVRLLQGSPEAVHGDWTAGTEGGDVGWEVTAHELRPHCSCQTFAKGRLCQHLWALLVQAQNQGDLGQALKHSVRQKITLARAAAAEVTGGEVKYEYEKRRGGKAPGDLREIRIDDENSCTPGKPRPVRANPAGLCVDENLRDCRLLYVLRLEEQDVSGQRMHIELWWRQEGQDKRCQAVAPEELCALPREDDVRILRRLLP
;
A
#
# COMPACT_ATOMS: atom_id res chain seq x y z
N MET A 1 -2.49 18.34 19.04
CA MET A 1 -2.63 16.87 19.05
C MET A 1 -1.24 16.29 19.14
N ALA A 2 -1.00 15.26 19.97
CA ALA A 2 0.32 14.63 20.07
C ALA A 2 0.69 14.01 18.71
N SER A 3 1.96 14.15 18.32
CA SER A 3 2.46 13.54 17.08
C SER A 3 2.56 12.00 17.22
N LEU A 4 2.67 11.30 16.09
CA LEU A 4 2.73 9.83 16.06
C LEU A 4 3.96 9.34 16.84
N THR A 5 5.11 9.98 16.63
CA THR A 5 6.36 9.65 17.30
C THR A 5 6.32 10.03 18.79
N GLU A 6 5.68 11.14 19.17
CA GLU A 6 5.44 11.48 20.59
C GLU A 6 4.57 10.44 21.29
N LYS A 7 3.46 10.04 20.66
CA LYS A 7 2.49 9.10 21.25
C LYS A 7 3.13 7.75 21.59
N PHE A 8 4.01 7.25 20.73
CA PHE A 8 4.61 5.93 20.87
C PHE A 8 6.06 5.93 21.36
N ALA A 9 6.70 7.10 21.55
CA ALA A 9 8.09 7.25 21.99
C ALA A 9 8.46 6.41 23.20
N ALA A 10 7.58 6.35 24.21
CA ALA A 10 7.84 5.65 25.47
C ALA A 10 8.02 4.13 25.31
N ASN A 11 7.60 3.53 24.18
CA ASN A 11 7.81 2.12 23.90
C ASN A 11 9.23 1.81 23.40
N PHE A 12 9.96 2.82 22.97
CA PHE A 12 11.30 2.67 22.39
C PHE A 12 12.37 3.16 23.35
N GLN A 13 13.46 2.40 23.44
CA GLN A 13 14.67 2.89 24.11
C GLN A 13 15.22 4.11 23.37
N GLU A 14 15.79 5.05 24.11
CA GLU A 14 16.35 6.29 23.54
C GLU A 14 17.41 6.01 22.45
N THR A 15 18.28 5.04 22.68
CA THR A 15 19.30 4.60 21.70
C THR A 15 18.68 4.12 20.38
N VAL A 16 17.56 3.39 20.46
CA VAL A 16 16.80 2.92 19.29
C VAL A 16 16.15 4.08 18.55
N ARG A 17 15.60 5.07 19.28
CA ARG A 17 15.02 6.27 18.68
C ARG A 17 16.07 7.09 17.94
N LEU A 18 17.21 7.36 18.58
CA LEU A 18 18.32 8.10 17.95
C LEU A 18 18.85 7.40 16.70
N ALA A 19 19.07 6.09 16.77
CA ALA A 19 19.53 5.30 15.62
C ALA A 19 18.48 5.30 14.50
N GLY A 20 17.21 5.06 14.81
CA GLY A 20 16.13 5.04 13.81
C GLY A 20 15.91 6.39 13.14
N THR A 21 16.00 7.51 13.88
CA THR A 21 15.88 8.85 13.30
C THR A 21 16.99 9.12 12.28
N ARG A 22 18.22 8.66 12.53
CA ARG A 22 19.33 8.75 11.57
C ARG A 22 19.12 7.86 10.35
N LEU A 23 18.56 6.66 10.53
CA LEU A 23 18.27 5.77 9.39
C LEU A 23 17.19 6.33 8.46
N GLY A 24 16.22 7.07 9.01
CA GLY A 24 15.14 7.69 8.23
C GLY A 24 15.61 8.77 7.26
N THR A 25 16.77 9.38 7.49
CA THR A 25 17.35 10.41 6.59
C THR A 25 18.18 9.83 5.46
N ASP A 26 18.69 8.61 5.62
CA ASP A 26 19.76 8.07 4.77
C ASP A 26 19.26 6.98 3.79
N VAL A 27 17.96 6.96 3.47
CA VAL A 27 17.32 6.00 2.51
C VAL A 27 17.37 4.52 2.95
N TYR A 28 17.88 4.23 4.14
CA TYR A 28 17.98 2.85 4.66
C TYR A 28 16.65 2.21 5.01
N VAL A 29 15.59 3.00 5.19
CA VAL A 29 14.23 2.49 5.28
C VAL A 29 13.42 3.23 4.24
N ARG A 30 12.65 2.50 3.43
CA ARG A 30 11.80 3.11 2.42
C ARG A 30 10.38 2.59 2.59
N LEU A 31 9.46 3.54 2.78
CA LEU A 31 8.04 3.28 2.77
C LEU A 31 7.61 2.91 1.34
N LEU A 32 7.05 1.70 1.20
CA LEU A 32 6.55 1.15 -0.07
C LEU A 32 5.04 1.35 -0.21
N GLN A 33 4.32 1.22 0.90
CA GLN A 33 2.87 1.40 0.96
C GLN A 33 2.49 2.11 2.26
N GLY A 34 1.64 3.12 2.14
CA GLY A 34 1.08 3.86 3.25
C GLY A 34 -0.43 4.02 3.15
N SER A 35 -1.09 3.97 4.30
CA SER A 35 -2.52 4.16 4.46
C SER A 35 -2.82 4.66 5.86
N PRO A 36 -4.06 5.09 6.15
CA PRO A 36 -4.45 5.47 7.50
C PRO A 36 -4.32 4.32 8.53
N GLU A 37 -4.34 3.07 8.10
CA GLU A 37 -4.44 1.87 8.96
C GLU A 37 -3.14 1.07 9.03
N ALA A 38 -2.34 1.12 7.97
CA ALA A 38 -1.10 0.36 7.88
C ALA A 38 -0.05 1.07 7.02
N VAL A 39 1.22 0.83 7.34
CA VAL A 39 2.38 1.19 6.51
C VAL A 39 3.30 -0.01 6.40
N HIS A 40 3.88 -0.18 5.22
CA HIS A 40 4.85 -1.23 4.92
C HIS A 40 6.02 -0.63 4.17
N GLY A 41 7.21 -1.15 4.44
CA GLY A 41 8.44 -0.72 3.81
C GLY A 41 9.50 -1.82 3.79
N ASP A 42 10.57 -1.54 3.08
CA ASP A 42 11.81 -2.30 3.14
C ASP A 42 12.86 -1.51 3.93
N TRP A 43 13.81 -2.24 4.52
CA TRP A 43 15.01 -1.68 5.08
C TRP A 43 16.23 -2.35 4.47
N THR A 44 17.31 -1.59 4.33
CA THR A 44 18.60 -2.06 3.81
C THR A 44 19.72 -1.60 4.73
N ALA A 45 20.73 -2.45 4.91
CA ALA A 45 21.93 -2.17 5.70
C ALA A 45 23.12 -2.88 5.05
N GLY A 46 23.81 -2.20 4.13
CA GLY A 46 24.84 -2.81 3.31
C GLY A 46 24.24 -3.86 2.36
N THR A 47 24.64 -5.13 2.51
CA THR A 47 24.12 -6.26 1.73
C THR A 47 22.90 -6.93 2.36
N GLU A 48 22.57 -6.56 3.60
CA GLU A 48 21.39 -7.08 4.28
C GLU A 48 20.17 -6.20 3.99
N GLY A 49 19.00 -6.83 3.98
CA GLY A 49 17.74 -6.12 3.91
C GLY A 49 16.59 -7.01 4.34
N GLY A 50 15.43 -6.38 4.49
CA GLY A 50 14.22 -7.06 4.88
C GLY A 50 13.04 -6.12 4.88
N ASP A 51 11.91 -6.63 5.32
CA ASP A 51 10.65 -5.91 5.46
C ASP A 51 10.46 -5.33 6.88
N VAL A 52 9.68 -4.26 6.93
CA VAL A 52 9.27 -3.59 8.16
C VAL A 52 7.87 -3.00 7.97
N GLY A 53 7.03 -3.05 8.99
CA GLY A 53 5.64 -2.62 8.89
C GLY A 53 4.99 -2.27 10.22
N TRP A 54 3.90 -1.53 10.11
CA TRP A 54 2.99 -1.18 11.19
C TRP A 54 1.56 -1.38 10.72
N GLU A 55 0.73 -1.95 11.58
CA GLU A 55 -0.69 -2.17 11.30
C GLU A 55 -1.54 -1.84 12.53
N VAL A 56 -2.64 -1.13 12.35
CA VAL A 56 -3.62 -0.88 13.40
C VAL A 56 -4.68 -1.97 13.36
N THR A 57 -4.69 -2.86 14.35
CA THR A 57 -5.68 -3.93 14.48
C THR A 57 -6.29 -3.92 15.87
N ALA A 58 -7.62 -4.06 15.98
CA ALA A 58 -8.34 -4.12 17.25
C ALA A 58 -7.93 -3.02 18.27
N HIS A 59 -7.74 -1.79 17.80
CA HIS A 59 -7.29 -0.65 18.61
C HIS A 59 -5.84 -0.75 19.16
N GLU A 60 -4.99 -1.55 18.53
CA GLU A 60 -3.58 -1.70 18.87
C GLU A 60 -2.71 -1.44 17.66
N LEU A 61 -1.58 -0.76 17.87
CA LEU A 61 -0.54 -0.60 16.85
C LEU A 61 0.39 -1.82 16.91
N ARG A 62 0.36 -2.65 15.88
CA ARG A 62 1.15 -3.88 15.78
C ARG A 62 2.37 -3.68 14.89
N PRO A 63 3.59 -3.96 15.40
CA PRO A 63 4.80 -3.92 14.61
C PRO A 63 5.05 -5.25 13.88
N HIS A 64 5.70 -5.16 12.72
CA HIS A 64 6.35 -6.28 12.04
C HIS A 64 7.74 -5.85 11.56
N CYS A 65 8.76 -6.70 11.73
CA CYS A 65 10.07 -6.47 11.12
C CYS A 65 10.86 -7.78 11.05
N SER A 66 11.51 -8.05 9.92
CA SER A 66 12.34 -9.26 9.75
C SER A 66 13.75 -9.16 10.35
N CYS A 67 14.11 -8.05 11.02
CA CYS A 67 15.44 -7.90 11.60
C CYS A 67 15.64 -8.74 12.88
N GLN A 68 16.89 -9.10 13.17
CA GLN A 68 17.23 -9.96 14.32
C GLN A 68 16.84 -9.35 15.67
N THR A 69 16.84 -8.02 15.79
CA THR A 69 16.40 -7.33 17.02
C THR A 69 14.93 -7.59 17.30
N PHE A 70 14.10 -7.57 16.27
CA PHE A 70 12.67 -7.85 16.39
C PHE A 70 12.41 -9.34 16.65
N ALA A 71 13.14 -10.22 15.97
CA ALA A 71 13.10 -11.67 16.25
C ALA A 71 13.42 -12.01 17.72
N LYS A 72 14.22 -11.17 18.41
CA LYS A 72 14.52 -11.26 19.85
C LYS A 72 13.42 -10.65 20.75
N GLY A 73 12.26 -10.29 20.21
CA GLY A 73 11.14 -9.72 20.95
C GLY A 73 11.39 -8.29 21.43
N ARG A 74 12.10 -7.47 20.64
CA ARG A 74 12.38 -6.06 20.97
C ARG A 74 12.02 -5.14 19.80
N LEU A 75 11.47 -3.96 20.10
CA LEU A 75 11.28 -2.91 19.11
C LEU A 75 12.65 -2.45 18.57
N CYS A 76 12.76 -2.33 17.25
CA CYS A 76 14.01 -2.07 16.56
C CYS A 76 14.05 -0.66 15.95
N GLN A 77 15.25 -0.26 15.50
CA GLN A 77 15.47 1.05 14.88
C GLN A 77 14.75 1.21 13.53
N HIS A 78 14.55 0.12 12.77
CA HIS A 78 13.82 0.16 11.50
C HIS A 78 12.34 0.50 11.70
N LEU A 79 11.72 -0.08 12.74
CA LEU A 79 10.34 0.24 13.13
C LEU A 79 10.19 1.71 13.51
N TRP A 80 11.16 2.26 14.25
CA TRP A 80 11.17 3.68 14.58
C TRP A 80 11.34 4.55 13.32
N ALA A 81 12.29 4.22 12.45
CA ALA A 81 12.52 4.94 11.19
C ALA A 81 11.27 4.95 10.30
N LEU A 82 10.60 3.80 10.15
CA LEU A 82 9.35 3.72 9.40
C LEU A 82 8.23 4.54 10.06
N LEU A 83 8.16 4.57 11.40
CA LEU A 83 7.18 5.39 12.12
C LEU A 83 7.39 6.89 11.89
N VAL A 84 8.65 7.34 11.86
CA VAL A 84 9.01 8.71 11.52
C VAL A 84 8.61 9.03 10.08
N GLN A 85 8.89 8.13 9.13
CA GLN A 85 8.50 8.32 7.72
C GLN A 85 6.97 8.38 7.55
N ALA A 86 6.23 7.48 8.19
CA ALA A 86 4.78 7.48 8.18
C ALA A 86 4.21 8.80 8.69
N GLN A 87 4.76 9.33 9.80
CA GLN A 87 4.37 10.65 10.31
C GLN A 87 4.61 11.76 9.28
N ASN A 88 5.76 11.77 8.63
CA ASN A 88 6.12 12.81 7.66
C ASN A 88 5.23 12.75 6.40
N GLN A 89 4.76 11.56 6.03
CA GLN A 89 3.88 11.34 4.87
C GLN A 89 2.38 11.46 5.20
N GLY A 90 2.03 11.61 6.48
CA GLY A 90 0.63 11.67 6.92
C GLY A 90 -0.09 10.32 6.95
N ASP A 91 0.65 9.22 6.91
CA ASP A 91 0.13 7.86 7.03
C ASP A 91 -0.12 7.47 8.49
N LEU A 92 -0.72 6.30 8.72
CA LEU A 92 -1.09 5.80 10.05
C LEU A 92 -2.00 6.74 10.86
N GLY A 93 -2.84 7.54 10.20
CA GLY A 93 -3.76 8.47 10.87
C GLY A 93 -4.68 7.80 11.91
N GLN A 94 -5.05 6.53 11.73
CA GLN A 94 -5.83 5.78 12.72
C GLN A 94 -5.06 5.55 14.03
N ALA A 95 -3.75 5.36 13.96
CA ALA A 95 -2.91 5.12 15.14
C ALA A 95 -2.91 6.32 16.10
N LEU A 96 -3.22 7.53 15.62
CA LEU A 96 -3.34 8.74 16.44
C LEU A 96 -4.64 8.80 17.24
N LYS A 97 -5.69 8.08 16.85
CA LYS A 97 -6.98 8.11 17.56
C LYS A 97 -6.83 7.71 19.02
N HIS A 98 -7.62 8.34 19.90
CA HIS A 98 -7.61 8.06 21.33
C HIS A 98 -7.99 6.61 21.67
N SER A 99 -8.78 5.95 20.81
CA SER A 99 -9.13 4.55 20.97
C SER A 99 -7.92 3.62 20.84
N VAL A 100 -6.89 4.01 20.08
CA VAL A 100 -5.70 3.18 19.89
C VAL A 100 -4.77 3.29 21.10
N ARG A 101 -4.47 2.14 21.71
CA ARG A 101 -3.62 2.02 22.89
C ARG A 101 -2.22 2.56 22.61
N GLN A 102 -1.67 3.32 23.56
CA GLN A 102 -0.31 3.86 23.46
C GLN A 102 0.78 2.80 23.70
N LYS A 103 0.47 1.76 24.47
CA LYS A 103 1.40 0.66 24.77
C LYS A 103 1.41 -0.32 23.61
N ILE A 104 2.59 -0.57 23.06
CA ILE A 104 2.81 -1.55 21.98
C ILE A 104 3.05 -2.91 22.59
N THR A 105 2.21 -3.88 22.24
CA THR A 105 2.36 -5.27 22.66
C THR A 105 3.14 -6.02 21.59
N LEU A 106 4.29 -6.59 21.95
CA LEU A 106 5.00 -7.52 21.08
C LEU A 106 4.36 -8.89 21.26
N ALA A 107 3.91 -9.50 20.17
CA ALA A 107 3.60 -10.91 20.17
C ALA A 107 4.89 -11.64 20.54
N ARG A 108 4.98 -12.14 21.77
CA ARG A 108 6.04 -13.07 22.15
C ARG A 108 5.92 -14.20 21.14
N ALA A 109 6.98 -14.45 20.38
CA ALA A 109 7.04 -15.59 19.47
C ALA A 109 6.70 -16.83 20.30
N ALA A 110 5.43 -17.21 20.30
CA ALA A 110 5.04 -18.55 20.65
C ALA A 110 5.80 -19.37 19.62
N ALA A 111 6.71 -20.21 20.09
CA ALA A 111 7.17 -21.34 19.32
C ALA A 111 5.88 -22.02 18.84
N ALA A 112 5.52 -21.76 17.59
CA ALA A 112 4.56 -22.57 16.89
C ALA A 112 5.27 -23.91 16.74
N GLU A 113 5.10 -24.77 17.74
CA GLU A 113 5.17 -26.19 17.53
C GLU A 113 4.35 -26.47 16.28
N VAL A 114 5.06 -26.86 15.23
CA VAL A 114 4.49 -27.55 14.08
C VAL A 114 3.94 -28.87 14.62
N THR A 115 2.77 -28.81 15.24
CA THR A 115 1.91 -29.98 15.33
C THR A 115 1.17 -30.05 14.01
N GLY A 116 1.56 -31.03 13.19
CA GLY A 116 0.91 -31.37 11.94
C GLY A 116 -0.54 -31.78 12.18
N GLY A 117 -1.41 -30.80 12.35
CA GLY A 117 -2.85 -30.96 12.31
C GLY A 117 -3.33 -30.73 10.88
N GLU A 118 -3.63 -31.82 10.19
CA GLU A 118 -4.37 -31.86 8.95
C GLU A 118 -5.58 -30.89 9.04
N VAL A 119 -5.59 -29.84 8.21
CA VAL A 119 -6.69 -28.87 8.19
C VAL A 119 -7.90 -29.55 7.55
N LYS A 120 -8.68 -30.24 8.38
CA LYS A 120 -9.98 -30.80 8.01
C LYS A 120 -10.99 -29.64 7.98
N TYR A 121 -11.33 -29.17 6.79
CA TYR A 121 -12.43 -28.24 6.58
C TYR A 121 -13.76 -28.93 6.94
N GLU A 122 -14.29 -28.64 8.14
CA GLU A 122 -15.64 -29.03 8.51
C GLU A 122 -16.61 -27.91 8.14
N TYR A 123 -17.33 -28.11 7.04
CA TYR A 123 -18.38 -27.21 6.57
C TYR A 123 -19.58 -27.29 7.51
N GLU A 124 -19.84 -26.23 8.29
CA GLU A 124 -21.06 -26.11 9.07
C GLU A 124 -22.28 -26.06 8.15
N LYS A 125 -22.97 -27.21 8.02
CA LYS A 125 -24.32 -27.29 7.47
C LYS A 125 -25.27 -26.48 8.37
N ARG A 126 -25.57 -25.25 7.97
CA ARG A 126 -26.73 -24.50 8.48
C ARG A 126 -28.00 -25.31 8.21
N ARG A 127 -28.56 -25.91 9.27
CA ARG A 127 -29.88 -26.55 9.24
C ARG A 127 -30.96 -25.47 9.12
N GLY A 128 -31.88 -25.70 8.17
CA GLY A 128 -33.28 -25.24 8.05
C GLY A 128 -33.68 -23.93 8.73
N GLY A 129 -34.25 -22.94 8.06
CA GLY A 129 -35.15 -23.01 6.92
C GLY A 129 -36.26 -21.97 7.14
N LYS A 130 -36.56 -21.17 6.12
CA LYS A 130 -37.87 -20.57 5.83
C LYS A 130 -37.74 -19.82 4.50
N ALA A 131 -38.40 -20.35 3.48
CA ALA A 131 -38.77 -19.62 2.27
C ALA A 131 -40.29 -19.39 2.31
N PRO A 132 -40.89 -18.61 1.39
CA PRO A 132 -40.47 -17.33 0.84
C PRO A 132 -41.59 -16.28 1.06
N GLY A 133 -41.24 -15.03 1.34
CA GLY A 133 -42.23 -13.98 1.58
C GLY A 133 -41.78 -12.64 1.03
N ASP A 134 -42.15 -12.40 -0.22
CA ASP A 134 -42.55 -11.09 -0.74
C ASP A 134 -41.56 -9.93 -0.56
N LEU A 135 -40.46 -9.98 -1.32
CA LEU A 135 -39.63 -8.80 -1.58
C LEU A 135 -40.16 -8.11 -2.83
N ARG A 136 -40.93 -7.04 -2.59
CA ARG A 136 -41.21 -6.00 -3.59
C ARG A 136 -39.91 -5.59 -4.26
N GLU A 137 -39.91 -5.59 -5.59
CA GLU A 137 -38.88 -5.06 -6.46
C GLU A 137 -38.44 -3.67 -5.97
N ILE A 138 -37.26 -3.62 -5.35
CA ILE A 138 -36.49 -2.39 -5.29
C ILE A 138 -35.81 -2.28 -6.65
N ARG A 139 -36.44 -1.53 -7.56
CA ARG A 139 -35.75 -0.99 -8.74
C ARG A 139 -34.62 -0.11 -8.25
N ILE A 140 -33.40 -0.64 -8.31
CA ILE A 140 -32.20 0.16 -8.35
C ILE A 140 -32.06 0.54 -9.81
N ASP A 141 -32.30 1.82 -10.12
CA ASP A 141 -32.02 2.38 -11.44
C ASP A 141 -30.51 2.23 -11.70
N ASP A 142 -30.21 1.25 -12.55
CA ASP A 142 -28.88 0.91 -13.03
C ASP A 142 -28.51 1.86 -14.17
N GLU A 143 -28.20 3.12 -13.83
CA GLU A 143 -27.70 4.13 -14.77
C GLU A 143 -26.23 4.48 -14.54
N ASN A 144 -25.38 3.51 -14.14
CA ASN A 144 -23.93 3.75 -14.19
C ASN A 144 -23.06 2.49 -14.32
N SER A 145 -23.52 1.49 -15.07
CA SER A 145 -22.66 0.41 -15.55
C SER A 145 -21.84 0.88 -16.77
N CYS A 146 -20.88 1.78 -16.54
CA CYS A 146 -19.77 1.93 -17.47
C CYS A 146 -18.83 0.73 -17.30
N THR A 147 -19.17 -0.41 -17.90
CA THR A 147 -18.19 -1.46 -18.14
C THR A 147 -17.18 -0.94 -19.15
N PRO A 148 -15.89 -0.75 -18.80
CA PRO A 148 -14.89 -0.38 -19.78
C PRO A 148 -14.74 -1.55 -20.76
N GLY A 149 -15.02 -1.28 -22.04
CA GLY A 149 -14.76 -2.24 -23.10
C GLY A 149 -13.29 -2.65 -23.04
N LYS A 150 -13.02 -3.96 -23.09
CA LYS A 150 -11.65 -4.49 -23.07
C LYS A 150 -10.82 -3.78 -24.15
N PRO A 151 -9.80 -2.98 -23.79
CA PRO A 151 -8.99 -2.30 -24.78
C PRO A 151 -8.23 -3.36 -25.59
N ARG A 152 -8.27 -3.20 -26.92
CA ARG A 152 -7.52 -4.05 -27.84
C ARG A 152 -6.03 -3.72 -27.67
N PRO A 153 -5.12 -4.71 -27.60
CA PRO A 153 -3.69 -4.41 -27.49
C PRO A 153 -3.21 -3.80 -28.81
N VAL A 154 -2.93 -2.50 -28.82
CA VAL A 154 -2.33 -1.78 -29.94
C VAL A 154 -1.02 -1.16 -29.46
N ARG A 155 0.01 -1.21 -30.32
CA ARG A 155 1.35 -0.69 -30.00
C ARG A 155 1.32 0.84 -30.08
N ALA A 156 1.47 1.51 -28.94
CA ALA A 156 1.72 2.95 -28.90
C ALA A 156 3.05 3.27 -29.59
N ASN A 157 3.13 4.40 -30.29
CA ASN A 157 4.37 4.86 -30.93
C ASN A 157 5.14 5.80 -29.97
N PRO A 158 6.24 5.35 -29.34
CA PRO A 158 6.96 6.12 -28.32
C PRO A 158 7.66 7.38 -28.85
N ALA A 159 7.79 7.51 -30.18
CA ALA A 159 8.45 8.65 -30.81
C ALA A 159 7.65 9.97 -30.72
N GLY A 160 6.34 9.89 -30.44
CA GLY A 160 5.43 11.05 -30.38
C GLY A 160 5.28 11.71 -29.01
N LEU A 161 5.93 11.20 -27.96
CA LEU A 161 5.75 11.70 -26.59
C LEU A 161 6.46 13.04 -26.37
N CYS A 162 5.71 14.08 -26.05
CA CYS A 162 6.22 15.40 -25.64
C CYS A 162 5.65 15.84 -24.27
N VAL A 163 6.25 16.87 -23.68
CA VAL A 163 5.74 17.50 -22.46
C VAL A 163 4.80 18.64 -22.84
N ASP A 164 3.62 18.68 -22.25
CA ASP A 164 2.67 19.80 -22.38
C ASP A 164 2.56 20.54 -21.05
N GLU A 165 2.91 21.83 -21.07
CA GLU A 165 2.91 22.67 -19.88
C GLU A 165 1.49 22.95 -19.35
N ASN A 166 0.46 22.80 -20.19
CA ASN A 166 -0.94 22.96 -19.77
C ASN A 166 -1.43 21.80 -18.89
N LEU A 167 -0.68 20.70 -18.85
CA LEU A 167 -1.00 19.51 -18.06
C LEU A 167 -0.23 19.47 -16.73
N ARG A 168 0.49 20.53 -16.33
CA ARG A 168 1.31 20.54 -15.10
C ARG A 168 0.52 20.22 -13.83
N ASP A 169 -0.76 20.59 -13.79
CA ASP A 169 -1.68 20.30 -12.69
C ASP A 169 -2.28 18.88 -12.78
N CYS A 170 -1.86 18.07 -13.74
CA CYS A 170 -2.28 16.68 -13.88
C CYS A 170 -1.20 15.74 -13.36
N ARG A 171 -1.62 14.72 -12.63
CA ARG A 171 -0.77 13.64 -12.15
C ARG A 171 -1.06 12.37 -12.93
N LEU A 172 -0.02 11.79 -13.50
CA LEU A 172 -0.07 10.47 -14.10
C LEU A 172 0.12 9.41 -13.01
N LEU A 173 -0.66 8.33 -13.11
CA LEU A 173 -0.67 7.20 -12.20
C LEU A 173 -0.43 5.94 -13.03
N TYR A 174 0.51 5.13 -12.57
CA TYR A 174 0.85 3.84 -13.17
C TYR A 174 0.28 2.74 -12.29
N VAL A 175 -0.73 2.04 -12.77
CA VAL A 175 -1.44 1.01 -12.00
C VAL A 175 -1.01 -0.36 -12.50
N LEU A 176 -0.34 -1.12 -11.65
CA LEU A 176 0.03 -2.50 -11.94
C LEU A 176 -1.13 -3.43 -11.59
N ARG A 177 -1.67 -4.14 -12.58
CA ARG A 177 -2.74 -5.13 -12.39
C ARG A 177 -2.14 -6.48 -12.02
N LEU A 178 -1.92 -6.74 -10.74
CA LEU A 178 -1.26 -7.98 -10.27
C LEU A 178 -1.98 -9.26 -10.71
N GLU A 179 -3.30 -9.22 -10.80
CA GLU A 179 -4.14 -10.36 -11.20
C GLU A 179 -4.03 -10.71 -12.69
N GLU A 180 -3.58 -9.77 -13.52
CA GLU A 180 -3.47 -9.93 -14.98
C GLU A 180 -2.01 -10.13 -15.43
N GLN A 181 -1.09 -10.26 -14.49
CA GLN A 181 0.31 -10.51 -14.81
C GLN A 181 0.47 -11.91 -15.38
N ASP A 182 1.31 -12.03 -16.40
CA ASP A 182 1.65 -13.34 -16.95
C ASP A 182 2.45 -14.15 -15.93
N VAL A 183 2.09 -15.42 -15.77
CA VAL A 183 2.77 -16.37 -14.87
C VAL A 183 4.24 -16.54 -15.25
N SER A 184 4.57 -16.29 -16.52
CA SER A 184 5.96 -16.31 -17.02
C SER A 184 6.83 -15.17 -16.46
N GLY A 185 6.23 -14.10 -15.94
CA GLY A 185 6.93 -12.89 -15.49
C GLY A 185 7.57 -12.08 -16.62
N GLN A 186 7.39 -12.47 -17.88
CA GLN A 186 8.00 -11.79 -19.03
C GLN A 186 7.21 -10.57 -19.52
N ARG A 187 5.95 -10.44 -19.10
CA ARG A 187 5.06 -9.36 -19.51
C ARG A 187 4.43 -8.74 -18.29
N MET A 188 4.48 -7.42 -18.23
CA MET A 188 3.87 -6.64 -17.17
C MET A 188 2.63 -5.92 -17.70
N HIS A 189 1.49 -6.10 -17.04
CA HIS A 189 0.29 -5.32 -17.34
C HIS A 189 0.28 -4.03 -16.51
N ILE A 190 0.38 -2.89 -17.21
CA ILE A 190 0.37 -1.55 -16.61
C ILE A 190 -0.76 -0.77 -17.26
N GLU A 191 -1.68 -0.26 -16.44
CA GLU A 191 -2.66 0.72 -16.86
C GLU A 191 -2.20 2.12 -16.52
N LEU A 192 -2.50 3.07 -17.41
CA LEU A 192 -2.19 4.48 -17.22
C LEU A 192 -3.47 5.22 -16.87
N TRP A 193 -3.40 5.98 -15.80
CA TRP A 193 -4.51 6.78 -15.29
C TRP A 193 -4.02 8.20 -15.07
N TRP A 194 -4.90 9.18 -15.20
CA TRP A 194 -4.59 10.57 -14.88
C TRP A 194 -5.59 11.14 -13.88
N ARG A 195 -5.14 12.13 -13.12
CA ARG A 195 -5.96 12.88 -12.17
C ARG A 195 -5.52 14.34 -12.16
N GLN A 196 -6.48 15.26 -12.16
CA GLN A 196 -6.19 16.67 -11.94
C GLN A 196 -5.99 16.97 -10.44
N GLU A 197 -4.97 17.77 -10.13
CA GLU A 197 -4.66 18.26 -8.80
C GLU A 197 -5.79 19.20 -8.34
N GLY A 198 -6.33 18.96 -7.14
CA GLY A 198 -7.51 19.67 -6.63
C GLY A 198 -8.87 19.04 -6.96
N GLN A 199 -8.95 18.03 -7.85
CA GLN A 199 -10.15 17.19 -7.99
C GLN A 199 -10.05 15.95 -7.10
N ASP A 200 -11.02 15.81 -6.21
CA ASP A 200 -10.86 14.93 -5.05
C ASP A 200 -11.17 13.45 -5.32
N LYS A 201 -11.85 13.07 -6.42
CA LYS A 201 -12.46 11.71 -6.46
C LYS A 201 -12.48 10.90 -7.75
N ARG A 202 -12.03 11.38 -8.91
CA ARG A 202 -12.09 10.56 -10.13
C ARG A 202 -10.78 10.60 -10.91
N CYS A 203 -10.02 9.51 -10.80
CA CYS A 203 -9.00 9.19 -11.78
C CYS A 203 -9.69 8.65 -13.03
N GLN A 204 -9.18 8.99 -14.20
CA GLN A 204 -9.67 8.47 -15.47
C GLN A 204 -8.59 7.60 -16.10
N ALA A 205 -8.98 6.46 -16.66
CA ALA A 205 -8.07 5.64 -17.45
C ALA A 205 -7.74 6.37 -18.76
N VAL A 206 -6.47 6.35 -19.16
CA VAL A 206 -5.99 6.94 -20.40
C VAL A 206 -5.66 5.83 -21.38
N ALA A 207 -6.21 5.91 -22.59
CA ALA A 207 -5.80 5.01 -23.65
C ALA A 207 -4.38 5.39 -24.11
N PRO A 208 -3.45 4.42 -24.27
CA PRO A 208 -2.09 4.72 -24.72
C PRO A 208 -2.00 5.49 -26.05
N GLU A 209 -3.03 5.41 -26.89
CA GLU A 209 -3.16 6.10 -28.17
C GLU A 209 -3.41 7.62 -28.02
N GLU A 210 -3.95 8.04 -26.88
CA GLU A 210 -4.22 9.46 -26.55
C GLU A 210 -3.00 10.14 -25.92
N LEU A 211 -1.95 9.38 -25.61
CA LEU A 211 -0.72 9.87 -24.99
C LEU A 211 0.22 10.47 -26.05
N CYS A 212 -0.10 11.66 -26.52
CA CYS A 212 0.85 12.50 -27.26
C CYS A 212 1.52 13.55 -26.35
N ALA A 213 0.85 13.94 -25.26
CA ALA A 213 1.26 14.99 -24.33
C ALA A 213 1.27 14.48 -22.89
N LEU A 214 2.36 14.75 -22.16
CA LEU A 214 2.56 14.32 -20.78
C LEU A 214 2.84 15.51 -19.86
N PRO A 215 2.48 15.42 -18.56
CA PRO A 215 2.63 16.54 -17.62
C PRO A 215 4.08 16.80 -17.22
N ARG A 216 4.96 15.78 -17.29
CA ARG A 216 6.35 15.86 -16.82
C ARG A 216 7.30 15.11 -17.73
N GLU A 217 8.55 15.59 -17.78
CA GLU A 217 9.64 14.96 -18.53
C GLU A 217 10.01 13.57 -17.96
N ASP A 218 9.81 13.37 -16.66
CA ASP A 218 9.98 12.05 -16.02
C ASP A 218 9.00 11.02 -16.57
N ASP A 219 7.75 11.42 -16.83
CA ASP A 219 6.73 10.53 -17.39
C ASP A 219 7.09 10.12 -18.82
N VAL A 220 7.63 11.06 -19.62
CA VAL A 220 8.17 10.75 -20.95
C VAL A 220 9.28 9.71 -20.85
N ARG A 221 10.20 9.86 -19.91
CA ARG A 221 11.33 8.93 -19.71
C ARG A 221 10.86 7.55 -19.28
N ILE A 222 9.88 7.46 -18.38
CA ILE A 222 9.30 6.20 -17.91
C ILE A 222 8.57 5.51 -19.07
N LEU A 223 7.67 6.21 -19.75
CA LEU A 223 6.88 5.61 -20.84
C LEU A 223 7.74 5.17 -22.02
N ARG A 224 8.79 5.89 -22.39
CA ARG A 224 9.76 5.44 -23.41
C ARG A 224 10.51 4.15 -23.03
N ARG A 225 10.63 3.85 -21.74
CA ARG A 225 11.23 2.58 -21.28
C ARG A 225 10.22 1.44 -21.24
N LEU A 226 8.94 1.75 -21.00
CA LEU A 226 7.87 0.78 -20.88
C LEU A 226 7.23 0.42 -22.23
N LEU A 227 7.25 1.34 -23.20
CA LEU A 227 6.69 1.18 -24.54
C LEU A 227 7.85 0.94 -25.54
N PRO A 228 8.07 -0.30 -26.02
CA PRO A 228 9.11 -0.61 -27.00
C PRO A 228 8.77 -0.13 -28.43
#